data_AF-A0A7J9AQ91-F1
#
_entry.id   AF-A0A7J9AQ91-F1
#
_cell.length_a   1.000
_cell.length_b   1.000
_cell.length_c   1.000
_cell.angle_alpha   90.00
_cell.angle_beta   90.00
_cell.angle_gamma   90.00
#
_symmetry.space_group_name_H-M   'P 1'
#
loop_
_entity.id
_entity.type
_entity.pdbx_description
1 polymer ?
#
loop_
_entity_poly.entity_id
_entity_poly.type
_entity_poly.pdbx_seq_one_letter_code
_entity_poly.pdbx_strand_id
1 'polypeptide(L)'
;MESILEPATKMQQSDRGIRLSFSTSNDGLMLKQIQAVHVPDGRAIDVRPLLHIVEDILSFAAPSGDAIVETGKKATGTEAFQHQTNYQTNITDVLETLSFLIDRISIEMARKCSETREEHATTMSILSMVSNYPWDAKLVIALSAFAVNYGEFWLLAQCYTSNQLAKNLAILKQVPGILQHSTMLKSRFDTIKDLITAMLDIAKCLVEFKEIPSNYVTEDVAAAVSAAMDHVPVAIYWTIRSMLATASQITGLSGSENEFLSSLESWELSSLVHKLSTMHSHLVGLLAICHKQIDERKFIEAYQNLQYLFNAAQIDNIKVLKALINPKDDPLPLVDGANKKRVSVDVLRKRNVLLLISDLDILQDEVVILQQIYEESRRQSNSLDQNPYELVWLPVLDLSVSLSKIKQRIFENLTATMTWFTLGHPSLLNRAVFKFIKEEWGFEQKPIVVVLDPQGRVTCSNAIHMMSIWGNLAFPFTIAKEDALWKAETLTLDFLVDGIDPVILKWVCLLSFFCGFRLISL
;
A
#
# COMPACT_ATOMS: atom_id res chain seq x y z
N MET A 1 -52.03 -5.70 -44.24
CA MET A 1 -51.69 -6.96 -43.56
C MET A 1 -50.29 -6.75 -42.99
N GLU A 2 -50.15 -6.29 -41.74
CA GLU A 2 -50.29 -7.11 -40.51
C GLU A 2 -49.39 -8.36 -40.61
N SER A 3 -48.49 -8.70 -39.70
CA SER A 3 -48.42 -8.60 -38.24
C SER A 3 -46.97 -9.01 -37.86
N ILE A 4 -46.21 -8.28 -37.04
CA ILE A 4 -46.21 -8.28 -35.56
C ILE A 4 -45.66 -9.60 -34.92
N LEU A 5 -44.66 -9.40 -34.02
CA LEU A 5 -44.14 -10.22 -32.90
C LEU A 5 -43.28 -11.47 -33.25
N GLU A 6 -42.07 -11.70 -32.68
CA GLU A 6 -41.59 -11.47 -31.31
C GLU A 6 -40.09 -11.04 -31.22
N PRO A 7 -39.66 -10.37 -30.13
CA PRO A 7 -38.28 -10.03 -29.86
C PRO A 7 -37.52 -11.14 -29.09
N ALA A 8 -36.26 -11.39 -29.48
CA ALA A 8 -35.34 -12.22 -28.71
C ALA A 8 -35.08 -11.60 -27.34
N THR A 9 -35.43 -12.36 -26.30
CA THR A 9 -35.25 -12.10 -24.89
C THR A 9 -33.82 -11.66 -24.57
N LYS A 10 -33.70 -10.47 -23.96
CA LYS A 10 -32.50 -10.06 -23.19
C LYS A 10 -32.22 -11.14 -22.14
N MET A 11 -31.11 -11.86 -22.27
CA MET A 11 -30.51 -12.55 -21.14
C MET A 11 -29.99 -11.49 -20.17
N GLN A 12 -30.83 -11.13 -19.21
CA GLN A 12 -30.39 -10.61 -17.92
C GLN A 12 -29.47 -11.68 -17.33
N GLN A 13 -28.16 -11.47 -17.40
CA GLN A 13 -27.23 -12.18 -16.53
C GLN A 13 -27.57 -11.74 -15.11
N SER A 14 -28.35 -12.59 -14.45
CA SER A 14 -28.53 -12.60 -13.01
C SER A 14 -27.15 -12.52 -12.37
N ASP A 15 -26.92 -11.38 -11.73
CA ASP A 15 -25.95 -11.18 -10.67
C ASP A 15 -26.15 -12.28 -9.62
N ARG A 16 -25.44 -13.40 -9.79
CA ARG A 16 -25.35 -14.47 -8.79
C ARG A 16 -24.42 -13.94 -7.72
N GLY A 17 -24.98 -13.07 -6.87
CA GLY A 17 -24.39 -12.72 -5.59
C GLY A 17 -23.94 -14.00 -4.90
N ILE A 18 -22.67 -14.02 -4.52
CA ILE A 18 -22.03 -15.08 -3.75
C ILE A 18 -22.64 -15.03 -2.33
N ARG A 19 -23.87 -15.53 -2.19
CA ARG A 19 -24.44 -15.90 -0.90
C ARG A 19 -23.99 -17.32 -0.61
N LEU A 20 -22.80 -17.45 -0.04
CA LEU A 20 -22.42 -18.67 0.68
C LEU A 20 -23.32 -18.74 1.92
N SER A 21 -24.36 -19.58 1.82
CA SER A 21 -25.29 -19.85 2.89
C SER A 21 -24.60 -20.71 3.96
N PHE A 22 -23.96 -20.06 4.91
CA PHE A 22 -23.54 -20.67 6.20
C PHE A 22 -24.76 -20.94 7.09
N SER A 23 -25.77 -21.64 6.58
CA SER A 23 -27.01 -21.89 7.32
C SER A 23 -27.30 -23.37 7.42
N THR A 24 -26.61 -24.06 8.33
CA THR A 24 -27.31 -25.11 9.07
C THR A 24 -28.22 -24.41 10.09
N SER A 25 -29.44 -24.92 10.33
CA SER A 25 -30.44 -24.21 11.16
C SER A 25 -29.96 -23.85 12.59
N ASN A 26 -28.85 -24.45 13.04
CA ASN A 26 -28.21 -24.21 14.33
C ASN A 26 -27.25 -23.01 14.34
N ASP A 27 -26.66 -22.64 13.19
CA ASP A 27 -25.68 -21.54 13.09
C ASP A 27 -26.32 -20.17 13.37
N GLY A 28 -27.59 -19.99 12.98
CA GLY A 28 -28.35 -18.76 13.26
C GLY A 28 -28.71 -18.58 14.74
N LEU A 29 -28.92 -19.67 15.49
CA LEU A 29 -29.15 -19.61 16.94
C LEU A 29 -27.85 -19.33 17.68
N MET A 30 -26.75 -19.98 17.27
CA MET A 30 -25.41 -19.74 17.80
C MET A 30 -24.98 -18.29 17.58
N LEU A 31 -25.18 -17.74 16.37
CA LEU A 31 -24.86 -16.35 16.05
C LEU A 31 -25.61 -15.37 16.98
N LYS A 32 -26.91 -15.60 17.23
CA LYS A 32 -27.69 -14.78 18.16
C LYS A 32 -27.15 -14.84 19.58
N GLN A 33 -26.72 -16.01 20.05
CA GLN A 33 -26.12 -16.15 21.38
C GLN A 33 -24.78 -15.39 21.48
N ILE A 34 -23.93 -15.51 20.47
CA ILE A 34 -22.64 -14.80 20.42
C ILE A 34 -22.88 -13.28 20.39
N GLN A 35 -23.82 -12.81 19.58
CA GLN A 35 -24.19 -11.40 19.48
C GLN A 35 -24.81 -10.86 20.77
N ALA A 36 -25.59 -11.67 21.50
CA ALA A 36 -26.19 -11.26 22.77
C ALA A 36 -25.15 -10.93 23.86
N VAL A 37 -23.94 -11.52 23.77
CA VAL A 37 -22.84 -11.26 24.70
C VAL A 37 -21.98 -10.06 24.26
N HIS A 38 -22.23 -9.51 23.08
CA HIS A 38 -21.50 -8.34 22.59
C HIS A 38 -22.12 -7.03 23.10
N VAL A 39 -21.50 -6.46 24.14
CA VAL A 39 -21.93 -5.18 24.73
C VAL A 39 -20.75 -4.21 24.79
N PRO A 40 -20.32 -3.65 23.65
CA PRO A 40 -19.14 -2.78 23.62
C PRO A 40 -19.41 -1.47 24.37
N ASP A 41 -18.49 -1.05 25.24
CA ASP A 41 -18.64 0.16 26.05
C ASP A 41 -18.01 1.41 25.41
N GLY A 42 -17.59 1.30 24.14
CA GLY A 42 -16.97 2.37 23.38
C GLY A 42 -15.46 2.50 23.57
N ARG A 43 -14.82 1.66 24.40
CA ARG A 43 -13.36 1.62 24.50
C ARG A 43 -12.73 1.26 23.16
N ALA A 44 -11.79 2.08 22.73
CA ALA A 44 -10.89 1.77 21.63
C ALA A 44 -9.51 1.46 22.23
N ILE A 45 -9.03 0.24 22.03
CA ILE A 45 -7.66 -0.16 22.39
C ILE A 45 -6.94 -0.46 21.10
N ASP A 46 -5.74 0.10 20.93
CA ASP A 46 -4.85 -0.31 19.87
C ASP A 46 -4.25 -1.68 20.21
N VAL A 47 -4.77 -2.72 19.56
CA VAL A 47 -4.38 -4.11 19.80
C VAL A 47 -3.27 -4.59 18.88
N ARG A 48 -2.81 -3.78 17.92
CA ARG A 48 -1.74 -4.18 16.99
C ARG A 48 -0.41 -4.48 17.70
N PRO A 49 0.07 -3.66 18.66
CA PRO A 49 1.29 -3.99 19.40
C PRO A 49 1.17 -5.31 20.18
N LEU A 50 0.00 -5.58 20.76
CA LEU A 50 -0.28 -6.82 21.48
C LEU A 50 -0.30 -8.03 20.52
N LEU A 51 -0.93 -7.90 19.35
CA LEU A 51 -0.95 -8.93 18.32
C LEU A 51 0.47 -9.29 17.83
N HIS A 52 1.38 -8.31 17.71
CA HIS A 52 2.76 -8.55 17.33
C HIS A 52 3.50 -9.41 18.37
N ILE A 53 3.35 -9.12 19.66
CA ILE A 53 3.92 -9.94 20.75
C ILE A 53 3.39 -11.37 20.67
N VAL A 54 2.09 -11.53 20.41
CA VAL A 54 1.44 -12.84 20.27
C VAL A 54 1.99 -13.62 19.09
N GLU A 55 2.18 -12.97 17.94
CA GLU A 55 2.80 -13.56 16.76
C GLU A 55 4.25 -14.02 17.04
N ASP A 56 5.03 -13.20 17.74
CA ASP A 56 6.38 -13.56 18.16
C ASP A 56 6.34 -14.81 19.06
N ILE A 57 5.53 -14.82 20.12
CA ILE A 57 5.43 -15.97 21.04
C ILE A 57 5.05 -17.24 20.27
N LEU A 58 4.02 -17.19 19.42
CA LEU A 58 3.51 -18.35 18.70
C LEU A 58 4.47 -18.84 17.60
N SER A 59 5.28 -17.95 17.02
CA SER A 59 6.31 -18.32 16.02
C SER A 59 7.57 -18.92 16.65
N PHE A 60 8.03 -18.40 17.80
CA PHE A 60 9.18 -18.95 18.54
C PHE A 60 8.84 -20.23 19.31
N ALA A 61 7.57 -20.42 19.67
CA ALA A 61 7.06 -21.64 20.30
C ALA A 61 6.70 -22.75 19.28
N ALA A 62 7.12 -22.63 18.01
CA ALA A 62 6.85 -23.64 17.01
C ALA A 62 7.69 -24.91 17.24
N PRO A 63 7.08 -26.12 17.25
CA PRO A 63 7.79 -27.38 17.33
C PRO A 63 8.57 -27.65 16.05
N SER A 64 9.83 -27.24 15.99
CA SER A 64 10.76 -27.88 15.05
C SER A 64 11.26 -29.15 15.71
N GLY A 65 10.95 -30.31 15.12
CA GLY A 65 11.42 -31.62 15.62
C GLY A 65 12.94 -31.71 15.77
N ASP A 66 13.69 -30.82 15.11
CA ASP A 66 15.14 -30.73 15.19
C ASP A 66 15.65 -29.87 16.38
N ALA A 67 14.84 -28.96 16.94
CA ALA A 67 15.26 -28.12 18.07
C ALA A 67 15.37 -28.88 19.40
N ILE A 68 14.74 -30.06 19.49
CA ILE A 68 14.82 -30.91 20.68
C ILE A 68 16.12 -31.75 20.67
N VAL A 69 16.84 -31.83 19.53
CA VAL A 69 18.04 -32.68 19.37
C VAL A 69 19.31 -31.88 19.04
N GLU A 70 19.24 -30.72 18.37
CA GLU A 70 20.42 -29.89 18.10
C GLU A 70 20.52 -28.67 19.04
N THR A 71 21.03 -28.90 20.26
CA THR A 71 21.66 -27.84 21.05
C THR A 71 22.87 -27.29 20.31
N GLY A 72 22.72 -26.17 19.60
CA GLY A 72 23.90 -25.48 19.06
C GLY A 72 23.73 -24.53 17.87
N LYS A 73 22.68 -23.71 17.78
CA LYS A 73 22.76 -22.48 16.97
C LYS A 73 22.40 -21.26 17.80
N LYS A 74 23.42 -20.44 18.05
CA LYS A 74 23.33 -19.12 18.67
C LYS A 74 22.22 -18.33 17.98
N ALA A 75 21.28 -17.82 18.78
CA ALA A 75 20.38 -16.76 18.38
C ALA A 75 21.21 -15.55 17.94
N THR A 76 21.38 -15.36 16.64
CA THR A 76 21.79 -14.08 16.07
C THR A 76 20.52 -13.32 15.73
N GLY A 77 20.08 -12.50 16.68
CA GLY A 77 18.91 -11.63 16.54
C GLY A 77 19.10 -10.39 17.41
N THR A 78 20.27 -9.75 17.31
CA THR A 78 20.60 -8.52 18.03
C THR A 78 20.63 -7.34 17.06
N GLU A 79 19.58 -7.11 16.28
CA GLU A 79 19.48 -5.92 15.42
C GLU A 79 18.03 -5.43 15.31
N ALA A 80 17.48 -4.80 16.37
CA ALA A 80 16.29 -3.92 16.27
C ALA A 80 16.01 -3.05 17.53
N PHE A 81 16.99 -2.75 18.38
CA PHE A 81 16.73 -2.12 19.70
C PHE A 81 16.55 -0.58 19.67
N GLN A 82 16.52 0.09 18.51
CA GLN A 82 16.54 1.57 18.45
C GLN A 82 15.20 2.26 18.13
N HIS A 83 14.11 1.54 17.83
CA HIS A 83 12.77 2.13 17.63
C HIS A 83 11.81 1.95 18.82
N GLN A 84 12.31 1.49 19.96
CA GLN A 84 11.49 0.88 21.03
C GLN A 84 10.83 1.82 22.04
N THR A 85 11.21 3.10 22.14
CA THR A 85 10.76 3.92 23.29
C THR A 85 9.27 4.25 23.27
N ASN A 86 8.69 4.62 22.12
CA ASN A 86 7.25 4.85 21.97
C ASN A 86 6.43 3.54 21.87
N TYR A 87 7.02 2.51 21.27
CA TYR A 87 6.42 1.18 21.15
C TYR A 87 6.26 0.52 22.53
N GLN A 88 7.28 0.61 23.38
CA GLN A 88 7.27 0.06 24.74
C GLN A 88 6.34 0.82 25.69
N THR A 89 6.19 2.15 25.57
CA THR A 89 5.25 2.91 26.41
C THR A 89 3.80 2.56 26.10
N ASN A 90 3.39 2.57 24.83
CA ASN A 90 2.04 2.18 24.42
C ASN A 90 1.69 0.73 24.82
N ILE A 91 2.66 -0.19 24.73
CA ILE A 91 2.46 -1.58 25.16
C ILE A 91 2.28 -1.69 26.67
N THR A 92 3.04 -0.92 27.45
CA THR A 92 2.99 -0.99 28.91
C THR A 92 1.61 -0.57 29.43
N ASP A 93 1.04 0.50 28.88
CA ASP A 93 -0.28 1.00 29.26
C ASP A 93 -1.42 0.02 28.87
N VAL A 94 -1.31 -0.60 27.68
CA VAL A 94 -2.26 -1.62 27.21
C VAL A 94 -2.17 -2.89 28.07
N LEU A 95 -0.96 -3.33 28.40
CA LEU A 95 -0.74 -4.51 29.25
C LEU A 95 -1.15 -4.27 30.71
N GLU A 96 -0.92 -3.09 31.28
CA GLU A 96 -1.38 -2.76 32.64
C GLU A 96 -2.91 -2.87 32.75
N THR A 97 -3.62 -2.49 31.69
CA THR A 97 -5.09 -2.58 31.62
C THR A 97 -5.58 -4.02 31.38
N LEU A 98 -4.85 -4.81 30.59
CA LEU A 98 -5.32 -6.12 30.11
C LEU A 98 -4.71 -7.33 30.84
N SER A 99 -3.62 -7.18 31.59
CA SER A 99 -2.87 -8.28 32.19
C SER A 99 -3.73 -9.18 33.07
N PHE A 100 -4.54 -8.60 33.98
CA PHE A 100 -5.46 -9.36 34.83
C PHE A 100 -6.52 -10.11 34.00
N LEU A 101 -7.00 -9.51 32.91
CA LEU A 101 -8.00 -10.13 32.04
C LEU A 101 -7.39 -11.29 31.23
N ILE A 102 -6.18 -11.10 30.70
CA ILE A 102 -5.41 -12.12 29.98
C ILE A 102 -5.13 -13.31 30.89
N ASP A 103 -4.66 -13.06 32.13
CA ASP A 103 -4.41 -14.10 33.13
C ASP A 103 -5.69 -14.88 33.47
N ARG A 104 -6.80 -14.18 33.71
CA ARG A 104 -8.08 -14.82 34.00
C ARG A 104 -8.56 -15.73 32.86
N ILE A 105 -8.43 -15.28 31.62
CA ILE A 105 -8.79 -16.07 30.43
C ILE A 105 -7.83 -17.25 30.27
N SER A 106 -6.53 -17.05 30.50
CA SER A 106 -5.51 -18.10 30.43
C SER A 106 -5.83 -19.23 31.42
N ILE A 107 -6.21 -18.89 32.65
CA ILE A 107 -6.63 -19.85 33.67
C ILE A 107 -7.93 -20.57 33.27
N GLU A 108 -8.92 -19.85 32.73
CA GLU A 108 -10.19 -20.45 32.27
C GLU A 108 -9.94 -21.45 31.12
N MET A 109 -9.07 -21.10 30.17
CA MET A 109 -8.64 -22.00 29.10
C MET A 109 -7.93 -23.24 29.68
N ALA A 110 -7.04 -23.08 30.65
CA ALA A 110 -6.29 -24.19 31.24
C ALA A 110 -7.15 -25.13 32.11
N ARG A 111 -8.12 -24.60 32.87
CA ARG A 111 -8.93 -25.40 33.83
C ARG A 111 -9.96 -26.31 33.16
N LYS A 112 -10.61 -25.87 32.08
CA LYS A 112 -11.77 -26.56 31.48
C LYS A 112 -11.42 -27.45 30.28
N CYS A 113 -10.16 -27.52 29.89
CA CYS A 113 -9.67 -28.41 28.82
C CYS A 113 -9.67 -29.92 29.17
N SER A 114 -10.33 -30.34 30.26
CA SER A 114 -10.38 -31.75 30.70
C SER A 114 -11.73 -32.44 30.50
N GLU A 115 -12.80 -31.71 30.14
CA GLU A 115 -14.15 -32.28 29.94
C GLU A 115 -14.75 -31.87 28.57
N THR A 116 -14.83 -32.82 27.64
CA THR A 116 -15.29 -32.64 26.23
C THR A 116 -16.72 -32.06 26.08
N ARG A 117 -17.54 -32.05 27.14
CA ARG A 117 -18.93 -31.53 27.09
C ARG A 117 -19.07 -30.04 27.42
N GLU A 118 -17.99 -29.32 27.72
CA GLU A 118 -18.05 -27.90 28.14
C GLU A 118 -17.51 -26.88 27.12
N GLU A 119 -16.96 -27.29 25.97
CA GLU A 119 -16.25 -26.39 25.04
C GLU A 119 -17.07 -25.16 24.60
N HIS A 120 -18.36 -25.35 24.28
CA HIS A 120 -19.23 -24.23 23.91
C HIS A 120 -19.47 -23.29 25.10
N ALA A 121 -19.70 -23.82 26.30
CA ALA A 121 -19.91 -23.03 27.51
C ALA A 121 -18.65 -22.25 27.89
N THR A 122 -17.47 -22.87 27.79
CA THR A 122 -16.16 -22.20 28.00
C THR A 122 -15.92 -21.12 26.95
N THR A 123 -16.22 -21.37 25.68
CA THR A 123 -16.11 -20.35 24.62
C THR A 123 -17.01 -19.14 24.93
N MET A 124 -18.25 -19.39 25.33
CA MET A 124 -19.20 -18.33 25.70
C MET A 124 -18.79 -17.60 26.99
N SER A 125 -18.22 -18.32 27.96
CA SER A 125 -17.62 -17.75 29.18
C SER A 125 -16.53 -16.75 28.80
N ILE A 126 -15.55 -17.15 27.98
CA ILE A 126 -14.47 -16.27 27.51
C ILE A 126 -15.04 -15.05 26.79
N LEU A 127 -15.98 -15.23 25.86
CA LEU A 127 -16.63 -14.11 25.16
C LEU A 127 -17.32 -13.14 26.12
N SER A 128 -17.93 -13.64 27.20
CA SER A 128 -18.54 -12.80 28.23
C SER A 128 -17.51 -12.00 29.04
N MET A 129 -16.32 -12.57 29.26
CA MET A 129 -15.22 -11.89 29.95
C MET A 129 -14.71 -10.67 29.16
N VAL A 130 -14.75 -10.75 27.82
CA VAL A 130 -14.31 -9.69 26.91
C VAL A 130 -15.48 -8.93 26.26
N SER A 131 -16.71 -9.06 26.79
CA SER A 131 -17.95 -8.52 26.21
C SER A 131 -17.88 -7.02 25.87
N ASN A 132 -17.23 -6.24 26.72
CA ASN A 132 -17.06 -4.78 26.64
C ASN A 132 -16.15 -4.30 25.50
N TYR A 133 -15.35 -5.19 24.92
CA TYR A 133 -14.37 -4.82 23.89
C TYR A 133 -14.96 -4.94 22.47
N PRO A 134 -14.44 -4.20 21.48
CA PRO A 134 -14.78 -4.43 20.07
C PRO A 134 -14.27 -5.80 19.59
N TRP A 135 -14.80 -6.30 18.48
CA TRP A 135 -14.58 -7.68 18.01
C TRP A 135 -13.10 -8.02 17.77
N ASP A 136 -12.37 -7.13 17.13
CA ASP A 136 -10.92 -7.22 16.92
C ASP A 136 -10.18 -7.39 18.25
N ALA A 137 -10.48 -6.54 19.23
CA ALA A 137 -9.84 -6.60 20.55
C ALA A 137 -10.22 -7.86 21.34
N LYS A 138 -11.48 -8.33 21.27
CA LYS A 138 -11.89 -9.59 21.91
C LYS A 138 -11.00 -10.74 21.46
N LEU A 139 -10.77 -10.84 20.15
CA LEU A 139 -10.00 -11.93 19.59
C LEU A 139 -8.53 -11.83 19.98
N VAL A 140 -7.92 -10.64 19.89
CA VAL A 140 -6.50 -10.46 20.26
C VAL A 140 -6.28 -10.70 21.76
N ILE A 141 -7.19 -10.29 22.64
CA ILE A 141 -7.09 -10.57 24.09
C ILE A 141 -7.16 -12.09 24.35
N ALA A 142 -8.12 -12.79 23.73
CA ALA A 142 -8.22 -14.25 23.86
C ALA A 142 -6.98 -14.97 23.30
N LEU A 143 -6.47 -14.53 22.14
CA LEU A 143 -5.27 -15.07 21.53
C LEU A 143 -4.02 -14.80 22.39
N SER A 144 -3.98 -13.67 23.09
CA SER A 144 -2.91 -13.35 24.05
C SER A 144 -2.89 -14.33 25.22
N ALA A 145 -4.07 -14.62 25.79
CA ALA A 145 -4.20 -15.61 26.87
C ALA A 145 -3.80 -17.02 26.41
N PHE A 146 -4.19 -17.40 25.19
CA PHE A 146 -3.73 -18.65 24.57
C PHE A 146 -2.21 -18.67 24.38
N ALA A 147 -1.62 -17.58 23.87
CA ALA A 147 -0.19 -17.47 23.64
C ALA A 147 0.63 -17.57 24.93
N VAL A 148 0.14 -17.05 26.06
CA VAL A 148 0.77 -17.23 27.38
C VAL A 148 0.85 -18.72 27.73
N ASN A 149 -0.27 -19.45 27.64
CA ASN A 149 -0.32 -20.89 27.93
C ASN A 149 0.57 -21.71 26.99
N TYR A 150 0.47 -21.44 25.68
CA TYR A 150 1.22 -22.13 24.65
C TYR A 150 2.72 -21.86 24.76
N GLY A 151 3.11 -20.59 24.91
CA GLY A 151 4.49 -20.15 25.04
C GLY A 151 5.17 -20.68 26.30
N GLU A 152 4.48 -20.67 27.44
CA GLU A 152 5.02 -21.23 28.69
C GLU A 152 5.32 -22.73 28.56
N PHE A 153 4.40 -23.49 27.95
CA PHE A 153 4.59 -24.91 27.69
C PHE A 153 5.83 -25.18 26.83
N TRP A 154 5.94 -24.51 25.68
CA TRP A 154 7.06 -24.73 24.76
C TRP A 154 8.39 -24.20 25.29
N LEU A 155 8.39 -23.11 26.04
CA LEU A 155 9.59 -22.61 26.70
C LEU A 155 10.14 -23.64 27.71
N LEU A 156 9.27 -24.23 28.53
CA LEU A 156 9.64 -25.30 29.46
C LEU A 156 10.14 -26.54 28.72
N ALA A 157 9.50 -26.92 27.61
CA ALA A 157 9.93 -28.05 26.79
C ALA A 157 11.33 -27.83 26.18
N GLN A 158 11.59 -26.65 25.62
CA GLN A 158 12.87 -26.29 25.02
C GLN A 158 14.00 -26.18 26.06
N CYS A 159 13.71 -25.64 27.25
CA CYS A 159 14.70 -25.44 28.31
C CYS A 159 14.88 -26.65 29.24
N TYR A 160 14.13 -27.74 29.03
CA TYR A 160 14.10 -28.91 29.91
C TYR A 160 15.48 -29.53 30.20
N THR A 161 16.34 -29.63 29.18
CA THR A 161 17.67 -30.25 29.30
C THR A 161 18.76 -29.28 29.74
N SER A 162 18.52 -27.97 29.59
CA SER A 162 19.55 -26.92 29.77
C SER A 162 19.40 -26.12 31.07
N ASN A 163 18.23 -26.15 31.71
CA ASN A 163 17.95 -25.33 32.89
C ASN A 163 17.26 -26.15 34.00
N GLN A 164 17.87 -26.19 35.19
CA GLN A 164 17.37 -26.98 36.33
C GLN A 164 16.03 -26.48 36.88
N LEU A 165 15.78 -25.17 36.84
CA LEU A 165 14.48 -24.60 37.24
C LEU A 165 13.39 -25.03 36.25
N ALA A 166 13.66 -24.92 34.94
CA ALA A 166 12.74 -25.36 33.90
C ALA A 166 12.45 -26.86 34.00
N LYS A 167 13.48 -27.68 34.30
CA LYS A 167 13.34 -29.12 34.53
C LYS A 167 12.38 -29.44 35.69
N ASN A 168 12.56 -28.79 36.83
CA ASN A 168 11.70 -29.01 38.00
C ASN A 168 10.25 -28.57 37.74
N LEU A 169 10.05 -27.42 37.08
CA LEU A 169 8.71 -26.93 36.69
C LEU A 169 8.04 -27.83 35.66
N ALA A 170 8.79 -28.31 34.67
CA ALA A 170 8.32 -29.24 33.64
C ALA A 170 7.84 -30.56 34.25
N ILE A 171 8.55 -31.10 35.25
CA ILE A 171 8.13 -32.32 35.97
C ILE A 171 6.77 -32.11 36.66
N LEU A 172 6.58 -30.99 37.35
CA LEU A 172 5.31 -30.66 38.02
C LEU A 172 4.16 -30.47 37.01
N LYS A 173 4.46 -29.90 35.84
CA LYS A 173 3.52 -29.75 34.72
C LYS A 173 3.42 -30.99 33.81
N GLN A 174 4.08 -32.10 34.15
CA GLN A 174 4.07 -33.37 33.42
C GLN A 174 4.54 -33.32 31.94
N VAL A 175 5.23 -32.25 31.54
CA VAL A 175 5.80 -32.05 30.19
C VAL A 175 6.74 -33.18 29.70
N PRO A 176 7.55 -33.86 30.56
CA PRO A 176 8.50 -34.88 30.12
C PRO A 176 7.91 -36.08 29.35
N GLY A 177 6.64 -36.44 29.60
CA GLY A 177 5.96 -37.52 28.85
C GLY A 177 5.77 -37.19 27.37
N ILE A 178 5.58 -35.92 27.04
CA ILE A 178 5.32 -35.43 25.68
C ILE A 178 6.61 -35.42 24.84
N LEU A 179 7.74 -35.05 25.45
CA LEU A 179 9.06 -35.01 24.79
C LEU A 179 9.54 -36.40 24.36
N GLN A 180 9.21 -37.45 25.13
CA GLN A 180 9.60 -38.83 24.84
C GLN A 180 8.89 -39.42 23.60
N HIS A 181 7.72 -38.91 23.24
CA HIS A 181 6.93 -39.36 22.08
C HIS A 181 6.92 -38.39 20.90
N SER A 182 7.84 -37.42 20.89
CA SER A 182 7.89 -36.30 19.93
C SER A 182 7.90 -36.73 18.44
N THR A 183 8.59 -37.82 18.10
CA THR A 183 8.65 -38.33 16.72
C THR A 183 7.32 -38.93 16.24
N MET A 184 6.53 -39.53 17.13
CA MET A 184 5.23 -40.12 16.84
C MET A 184 4.12 -39.05 16.75
N LEU A 185 4.32 -37.90 17.40
CA LEU A 185 3.37 -36.79 17.47
C LEU A 185 3.60 -35.70 16.43
N LYS A 186 4.61 -35.86 15.54
CA LYS A 186 5.01 -34.85 14.56
C LYS A 186 3.85 -34.34 13.69
N SER A 187 3.05 -35.24 13.12
CA SER A 187 1.90 -34.85 12.28
C SER A 187 0.84 -34.05 13.03
N ARG A 188 0.70 -34.26 14.35
CA ARG A 188 -0.20 -33.46 15.19
C ARG A 188 0.36 -32.09 15.47
N PHE A 189 1.66 -32.00 15.74
CA PHE A 189 2.33 -30.71 15.91
C PHE A 189 2.25 -29.87 14.64
N ASP A 190 2.40 -30.49 13.47
CA ASP A 190 2.21 -29.82 12.17
C ASP A 190 0.76 -29.31 12.04
N THR A 191 -0.24 -30.13 12.37
CA THR A 191 -1.66 -29.71 12.33
C THR A 191 -1.96 -28.58 13.31
N ILE A 192 -1.38 -28.61 14.52
CA ILE A 192 -1.50 -27.54 15.52
C ILE A 192 -0.88 -26.24 14.99
N LYS A 193 0.29 -26.33 14.35
CA LYS A 193 0.96 -25.17 13.73
C LYS A 193 0.10 -24.56 12.62
N ASP A 194 -0.47 -25.39 11.76
CA ASP A 194 -1.38 -24.93 10.70
C ASP A 194 -2.62 -24.25 11.31
N LEU A 195 -3.16 -24.80 12.40
CA LEU A 195 -4.30 -24.21 13.10
C LEU A 195 -3.95 -22.86 13.73
N ILE A 196 -2.81 -22.76 14.42
CA ILE A 196 -2.30 -21.50 14.97
C ILE A 196 -2.11 -20.45 13.88
N THR A 197 -1.58 -20.85 12.72
CA THR A 197 -1.42 -19.96 11.55
C THR A 197 -2.77 -19.43 11.09
N ALA A 198 -3.78 -20.30 10.94
CA ALA A 198 -5.13 -19.89 10.57
C ALA A 198 -5.79 -18.97 11.63
N MET A 199 -5.52 -19.18 12.92
CA MET A 199 -6.01 -18.28 13.99
C MET A 199 -5.38 -16.87 13.88
N LEU A 200 -4.07 -16.80 13.64
CA LEU A 200 -3.34 -15.54 13.47
C LEU A 200 -3.79 -14.78 12.23
N ASP A 201 -4.00 -15.48 11.12
CA ASP A 201 -4.47 -14.90 9.86
C ASP A 201 -5.84 -14.22 10.02
N ILE A 202 -6.78 -14.87 10.72
CA ILE A 202 -8.06 -14.25 11.06
C ILE A 202 -7.85 -13.01 11.94
N ALA A 203 -7.02 -13.09 12.98
CA ALA A 203 -6.78 -11.94 13.87
C ALA A 203 -6.20 -10.74 13.13
N LYS A 204 -5.21 -10.96 12.25
CA LYS A 204 -4.61 -9.92 11.39
C LYS A 204 -5.67 -9.30 10.47
N CYS A 205 -6.44 -10.13 9.80
CA CYS A 205 -7.51 -9.67 8.90
C CYS A 205 -8.54 -8.78 9.63
N LEU A 206 -8.95 -9.16 10.84
CA LEU A 206 -9.90 -8.34 11.64
C LEU A 206 -9.30 -7.00 12.08
N VAL A 207 -8.02 -6.96 12.45
CA VAL A 207 -7.34 -5.71 12.80
C VAL A 207 -7.24 -4.81 11.57
N GLU A 208 -6.94 -5.35 10.38
CA GLU A 208 -6.92 -4.56 9.14
C GLU A 208 -8.30 -3.98 8.80
N PHE A 209 -9.39 -4.73 9.00
CA PHE A 209 -10.76 -4.21 8.84
C PHE A 209 -11.04 -3.00 9.75
N LYS A 210 -10.49 -2.99 10.96
CA LYS A 210 -10.66 -1.88 11.92
C LYS A 210 -9.91 -0.61 11.48
N GLU A 211 -8.83 -0.77 10.72
CA GLU A 211 -7.96 0.31 10.27
C GLU A 211 -8.40 0.95 8.95
N ILE A 212 -9.49 0.44 8.36
CA ILE A 212 -10.10 1.05 7.18
C ILE A 212 -10.42 2.53 7.51
N PRO A 213 -9.85 3.49 6.76
CA PRO A 213 -10.02 4.90 7.08
C PRO A 213 -11.49 5.34 6.93
N SER A 214 -12.06 5.87 8.02
CA SER A 214 -13.48 6.26 8.09
C SER A 214 -13.89 7.32 7.07
N ASN A 215 -12.96 8.16 6.63
CA ASN A 215 -13.18 9.23 5.66
C ASN A 215 -13.41 8.71 4.22
N TYR A 216 -13.10 7.46 3.91
CA TYR A 216 -13.28 6.86 2.58
C TYR A 216 -14.36 5.76 2.55
N VAL A 217 -15.20 5.66 3.59
CA VAL A 217 -16.30 4.69 3.65
C VAL A 217 -17.46 5.18 2.81
N THR A 218 -17.54 4.69 1.56
CA THR A 218 -18.70 4.86 0.67
C THR A 218 -19.81 3.88 1.03
N GLU A 219 -21.00 4.01 0.42
CA GLU A 219 -22.11 3.05 0.59
C GLU A 219 -21.69 1.61 0.25
N ASP A 220 -20.90 1.44 -0.82
CA ASP A 220 -20.39 0.13 -1.24
C ASP A 220 -19.35 -0.44 -0.27
N VAL A 221 -18.45 0.40 0.26
CA VAL A 221 -17.48 -0.01 1.30
C VAL A 221 -18.22 -0.36 2.59
N ALA A 222 -19.21 0.44 2.98
CA ALA A 222 -20.06 0.17 4.13
C ALA A 222 -20.83 -1.15 3.96
N ALA A 223 -21.32 -1.46 2.76
CA ALA A 223 -21.98 -2.73 2.47
C ALA A 223 -21.02 -3.93 2.58
N ALA A 224 -19.81 -3.82 2.04
CA ALA A 224 -18.79 -4.87 2.15
C ALA A 224 -18.33 -5.08 3.60
N VAL A 225 -18.11 -4.00 4.36
CA VAL A 225 -17.81 -4.04 5.79
C VAL A 225 -18.99 -4.65 6.56
N SER A 226 -20.23 -4.26 6.26
CA SER A 226 -21.42 -4.83 6.88
C SER A 226 -21.51 -6.34 6.62
N ALA A 227 -21.27 -6.78 5.37
CA ALA A 227 -21.24 -8.20 5.04
C ALA A 227 -20.13 -8.95 5.79
N ALA A 228 -18.96 -8.32 5.99
CA ALA A 228 -17.91 -8.90 6.82
C ALA A 228 -18.38 -9.02 8.27
N MET A 229 -19.00 -7.97 8.84
CA MET A 229 -19.48 -7.94 10.23
C MET A 229 -20.55 -8.98 10.55
N ASP A 230 -21.26 -9.51 9.55
CA ASP A 230 -22.17 -10.65 9.73
C ASP A 230 -21.41 -11.97 10.00
N HIS A 231 -20.17 -12.09 9.49
CA HIS A 231 -19.32 -13.28 9.64
C HIS A 231 -18.31 -13.17 10.79
N VAL A 232 -17.91 -11.95 11.18
CA VAL A 232 -16.92 -11.69 12.24
C VAL A 232 -17.24 -12.40 13.56
N PRO A 233 -18.46 -12.34 14.12
CA PRO A 233 -18.77 -12.99 15.40
C PRO A 233 -18.60 -14.51 15.35
N VAL A 234 -18.99 -15.12 14.22
CA VAL A 234 -18.85 -16.55 13.99
C VAL A 234 -17.37 -16.92 13.87
N ALA A 235 -16.59 -16.16 13.09
CA ALA A 235 -15.16 -16.38 12.96
C ALA A 235 -14.45 -16.34 14.32
N ILE A 236 -14.71 -15.31 15.13
CA ILE A 236 -14.13 -15.17 16.48
C ILE A 236 -14.49 -16.35 17.37
N TYR A 237 -15.76 -16.77 17.37
CA TYR A 237 -16.20 -17.93 18.13
C TYR A 237 -15.43 -19.20 17.74
N TRP A 238 -15.31 -19.49 16.45
CA TRP A 238 -14.56 -20.66 15.98
C TRP A 238 -13.07 -20.54 16.25
N THR A 239 -12.49 -19.34 16.18
CA THR A 239 -11.08 -19.13 16.53
C THR A 239 -10.83 -19.41 18.02
N ILE A 240 -11.66 -18.88 18.93
CA ILE A 240 -11.54 -19.16 20.38
C ILE A 240 -11.76 -20.65 20.66
N ARG A 241 -12.74 -21.28 20.01
CA ARG A 241 -12.95 -22.73 20.14
C ARG A 241 -11.71 -23.51 19.68
N SER A 242 -11.09 -23.10 18.57
CA SER A 242 -9.85 -23.71 18.09
C SER A 242 -8.69 -23.54 19.09
N MET A 243 -8.58 -22.38 19.77
CA MET A 243 -7.60 -22.20 20.86
C MET A 243 -7.81 -23.21 21.99
N LEU A 244 -9.06 -23.42 22.41
CA LEU A 244 -9.42 -24.39 23.45
C LEU A 244 -9.09 -25.82 23.01
N ALA A 245 -9.42 -26.19 21.77
CA ALA A 245 -9.08 -27.49 21.21
C ALA A 245 -7.56 -27.70 21.20
N THR A 246 -6.77 -26.72 20.75
CA THR A 246 -5.30 -26.78 20.78
C THR A 246 -4.74 -26.91 22.21
N ALA A 247 -5.27 -26.14 23.16
CA ALA A 247 -4.84 -26.21 24.56
C ALA A 247 -5.17 -27.58 25.20
N SER A 248 -6.34 -28.13 24.88
CA SER A 248 -6.75 -29.48 25.29
C SER A 248 -5.82 -30.54 24.73
N GLN A 249 -5.43 -30.41 23.47
CA GLN A 249 -4.51 -31.35 22.84
C GLN A 249 -3.14 -31.31 23.51
N ILE A 250 -2.57 -30.14 23.75
CA ILE A 250 -1.27 -30.00 24.43
C ILE A 250 -1.30 -30.59 25.84
N THR A 251 -2.40 -30.39 26.56
CA THR A 251 -2.57 -30.91 27.93
C THR A 251 -2.85 -32.42 27.92
N GLY A 252 -3.65 -32.92 26.98
CA GLY A 252 -4.00 -34.34 26.82
C GLY A 252 -2.81 -35.21 26.43
N LEU A 253 -1.83 -34.67 25.69
CA LEU A 253 -0.56 -35.35 25.39
C LEU A 253 0.25 -35.67 26.66
N SER A 254 -0.03 -35.00 27.78
CA SER A 254 0.65 -35.19 29.06
C SER A 254 0.11 -36.37 29.87
N GLY A 255 -1.12 -36.83 29.59
CA GLY A 255 -1.76 -37.96 30.27
C GLY A 255 -1.61 -39.25 29.48
N SER A 256 -1.14 -40.32 30.11
CA SER A 256 -1.07 -41.64 29.48
C SER A 256 -2.47 -42.22 29.33
N GLU A 257 -3.15 -42.02 28.20
CA GLU A 257 -4.34 -42.81 27.84
C GLU A 257 -4.65 -42.81 26.32
N ASN A 258 -4.54 -44.01 25.72
CA ASN A 258 -5.13 -44.51 24.47
C ASN A 258 -4.74 -43.97 23.07
N GLU A 259 -4.02 -44.81 22.30
CA GLU A 259 -3.76 -44.68 20.86
C GLU A 259 -5.02 -44.64 19.96
N PHE A 260 -6.21 -44.99 20.46
CA PHE A 260 -7.48 -45.01 19.70
C PHE A 260 -8.24 -43.67 19.71
N LEU A 261 -8.15 -42.86 20.77
CA LEU A 261 -8.72 -41.48 20.83
C LEU A 261 -7.94 -40.51 19.93
N SER A 262 -6.69 -40.87 19.74
CA SER A 262 -5.60 -40.25 19.01
C SER A 262 -5.89 -39.94 17.51
N SER A 263 -6.77 -40.71 16.85
CA SER A 263 -7.11 -40.53 15.43
C SER A 263 -8.34 -39.65 15.21
N LEU A 264 -9.32 -39.71 16.13
CA LEU A 264 -10.54 -38.90 16.10
C LEU A 264 -10.23 -37.44 16.39
N GLU A 265 -9.38 -37.18 17.38
CA GLU A 265 -8.87 -35.87 17.77
C GLU A 265 -8.06 -35.17 16.65
N SER A 266 -7.32 -35.95 15.83
CA SER A 266 -6.54 -35.42 14.70
C SER A 266 -7.41 -34.93 13.55
N TRP A 267 -8.55 -35.61 13.30
CA TRP A 267 -9.51 -35.18 12.29
C TRP A 267 -10.24 -33.91 12.74
N GLU A 268 -10.58 -33.79 14.02
CA GLU A 268 -11.23 -32.60 14.57
C GLU A 268 -10.37 -31.33 14.35
N LEU A 269 -9.07 -31.37 14.68
CA LEU A 269 -8.16 -30.25 14.42
C LEU A 269 -8.06 -29.92 12.93
N SER A 270 -7.90 -30.93 12.08
CA SER A 270 -7.82 -30.74 10.62
C SER A 270 -9.10 -30.09 10.07
N SER A 271 -10.26 -30.47 10.60
CA SER A 271 -11.54 -29.87 10.24
C SER A 271 -11.64 -28.40 10.67
N LEU A 272 -11.10 -28.06 11.84
CA LEU A 272 -11.02 -26.69 12.33
C LEU A 272 -10.06 -25.84 11.49
N VAL A 273 -8.92 -26.39 11.06
CA VAL A 273 -7.99 -25.72 10.12
C VAL A 273 -8.74 -25.35 8.84
N HIS A 274 -9.41 -26.32 8.21
CA HIS A 274 -10.15 -26.07 6.98
C HIS A 274 -11.26 -25.03 7.17
N LYS A 275 -11.96 -25.09 8.30
CA LYS A 275 -13.03 -24.14 8.63
C LYS A 275 -12.52 -22.72 8.81
N LEU A 276 -11.47 -22.52 9.59
CA LEU A 276 -10.86 -21.20 9.80
C LEU A 276 -10.27 -20.66 8.49
N SER A 277 -9.57 -21.47 7.71
CA SER A 277 -9.01 -21.06 6.41
C SER A 277 -10.09 -20.64 5.41
N THR A 278 -11.26 -21.29 5.41
CA THR A 278 -12.40 -20.90 4.58
C THR A 278 -13.01 -19.57 5.05
N MET A 279 -13.10 -19.34 6.35
CA MET A 279 -13.56 -18.06 6.90
C MET A 279 -12.58 -16.94 6.58
N HIS A 280 -11.28 -17.19 6.75
CA HIS A 280 -10.22 -16.25 6.42
C HIS A 280 -10.24 -15.86 4.94
N SER A 281 -10.35 -16.83 4.02
CA SER A 281 -10.38 -16.52 2.58
C SER A 281 -11.57 -15.65 2.19
N HIS A 282 -12.73 -15.85 2.82
CA HIS A 282 -13.90 -15.02 2.61
C HIS A 282 -13.70 -13.59 3.13
N LEU A 283 -13.19 -13.44 4.36
CA LEU A 283 -12.90 -12.14 4.96
C LEU A 283 -11.86 -11.36 4.16
N VAL A 284 -10.78 -12.00 3.71
CA VAL A 284 -9.76 -11.39 2.83
C VAL A 284 -10.36 -10.95 1.50
N GLY A 285 -11.28 -11.73 0.92
CA GLY A 285 -11.99 -11.34 -0.29
C GLY A 285 -12.79 -10.05 -0.11
N LEU A 286 -13.52 -9.92 1.00
CA LEU A 286 -14.27 -8.71 1.35
C LEU A 286 -13.34 -7.52 1.62
N LEU A 287 -12.22 -7.74 2.30
CA LEU A 287 -11.20 -6.72 2.57
C LEU A 287 -10.56 -6.20 1.28
N ALA A 288 -10.26 -7.08 0.33
CA ALA A 288 -9.74 -6.71 -0.98
C ALA A 288 -10.74 -5.83 -1.77
N ILE A 289 -12.05 -6.11 -1.67
CA ILE A 289 -13.10 -5.27 -2.26
C ILE A 289 -13.07 -3.88 -1.60
N CYS A 290 -12.98 -3.81 -0.26
CA CYS A 290 -12.91 -2.53 0.46
C CYS A 290 -11.71 -1.69 0.02
N HIS A 291 -10.51 -2.27 -0.01
CA HIS A 291 -9.29 -1.57 -0.44
C HIS A 291 -9.38 -1.08 -1.88
N LYS A 292 -9.88 -1.90 -2.80
CA LYS A 292 -10.07 -1.50 -4.19
C LYS A 292 -10.98 -0.28 -4.32
N GLN A 293 -12.11 -0.27 -3.62
CA GLN A 293 -13.06 0.86 -3.65
C GLN A 293 -12.47 2.13 -3.05
N ILE A 294 -11.73 2.00 -1.94
CA ILE A 294 -11.04 3.13 -1.31
C ILE A 294 -9.98 3.72 -2.25
N ASP A 295 -9.20 2.88 -2.92
CA ASP A 295 -8.18 3.33 -3.87
C ASP A 295 -8.80 4.00 -5.11
N GLU A 296 -9.92 3.48 -5.61
CA GLU A 296 -10.71 4.13 -6.67
C GLU A 296 -11.24 5.50 -6.22
N ARG A 297 -11.70 5.61 -4.97
CA ARG A 297 -12.17 6.89 -4.41
C ARG A 297 -11.05 7.91 -4.24
N LYS A 298 -9.92 7.50 -3.65
CA LYS A 298 -8.71 8.35 -3.53
C LYS A 298 -8.26 8.87 -4.89
N PHE A 299 -8.32 8.01 -5.91
CA PHE A 299 -8.01 8.40 -7.28
C PHE A 299 -8.95 9.48 -7.81
N ILE A 300 -10.27 9.32 -7.65
CA ILE A 300 -11.26 10.32 -8.08
C ILE A 300 -11.05 11.65 -7.37
N GLU A 301 -10.87 11.64 -6.05
CA GLU A 301 -10.68 12.86 -5.25
C GLU A 301 -9.37 13.58 -5.61
N ALA A 302 -8.27 12.83 -5.81
CA ALA A 302 -7.01 13.41 -6.26
C ALA A 302 -7.16 14.08 -7.64
N TYR A 303 -7.87 13.46 -8.57
CA TYR A 303 -8.11 14.02 -9.91
C TYR A 303 -9.00 15.27 -9.86
N GLN A 304 -10.10 15.24 -9.09
CA GLN A 304 -10.98 16.40 -8.89
C GLN A 304 -10.25 17.55 -8.18
N ASN A 305 -9.40 17.25 -7.21
CA ASN A 305 -8.57 18.25 -6.54
C ASN A 305 -7.60 18.93 -7.51
N LEU A 306 -6.97 18.17 -8.44
CA LEU A 306 -6.14 18.76 -9.49
C LEU A 306 -6.96 19.73 -10.36
N GLN A 307 -8.12 19.30 -10.87
CA GLN A 307 -9.00 20.16 -11.66
C GLN A 307 -9.41 21.42 -10.91
N TYR A 308 -9.76 21.30 -9.62
CA TYR A 308 -10.09 22.45 -8.79
C TYR A 308 -8.89 23.40 -8.61
N LEU A 309 -7.70 22.87 -8.30
CA LEU A 309 -6.51 23.68 -8.05
C LEU A 309 -6.06 24.48 -9.28
N PHE A 310 -6.14 23.90 -10.48
CA PHE A 310 -5.78 24.59 -11.72
C PHE A 310 -6.83 25.62 -12.18
N ASN A 311 -8.10 25.44 -11.82
CA ASN A 311 -9.17 26.39 -12.14
C ASN A 311 -9.31 27.52 -11.11
N ALA A 312 -8.95 27.27 -9.84
CA ALA A 312 -9.05 28.25 -8.77
C ALA A 312 -7.85 29.21 -8.78
N ALA A 313 -8.10 30.49 -8.47
CA ALA A 313 -7.02 31.46 -8.28
C ALA A 313 -6.17 31.10 -7.06
N GLN A 314 -4.86 30.94 -7.24
CA GLN A 314 -3.92 30.67 -6.17
C GLN A 314 -3.07 31.90 -5.84
N ILE A 315 -2.60 31.98 -4.60
CA ILE A 315 -1.65 33.01 -4.14
C ILE A 315 -0.25 32.75 -4.68
N ASP A 316 0.15 31.48 -4.73
CA ASP A 316 1.39 31.01 -5.32
C ASP A 316 1.19 29.63 -5.97
N ASN A 317 2.13 29.23 -6.81
CA ASN A 317 2.14 27.97 -7.55
C ASN A 317 2.35 26.71 -6.68
N ILE A 318 2.65 26.83 -5.38
CA ILE A 318 3.11 25.70 -4.57
C ILE A 318 2.03 24.64 -4.34
N LYS A 319 0.77 25.04 -4.14
CA LYS A 319 -0.33 24.07 -3.94
C LYS A 319 -0.51 23.17 -5.17
N VAL A 320 -0.49 23.78 -6.35
CA VAL A 320 -0.59 23.09 -7.64
C VAL A 320 0.60 22.16 -7.85
N LEU A 321 1.82 22.66 -7.65
CA LEU A 321 3.03 21.87 -7.82
C LEU A 321 3.12 20.70 -6.83
N LYS A 322 2.72 20.89 -5.56
CA LYS A 322 2.68 19.79 -4.58
C LYS A 322 1.66 18.72 -4.95
N ALA A 323 0.47 19.10 -5.44
CA ALA A 323 -0.51 18.14 -5.90
C ALA A 323 -0.04 17.33 -7.13
N LEU A 324 0.77 17.94 -8.00
CA LEU A 324 1.30 17.31 -9.21
C LEU A 324 2.53 16.42 -8.96
N ILE A 325 3.50 16.94 -8.19
CA ILE A 325 4.86 16.37 -8.03
C ILE A 325 4.99 15.55 -6.74
N ASN A 326 4.16 15.83 -5.72
CA ASN A 326 4.27 15.21 -4.40
C ASN A 326 2.97 14.57 -3.87
N PRO A 327 2.38 13.59 -4.57
CA PRO A 327 1.14 12.96 -4.11
C PRO A 327 1.35 11.92 -2.98
N LYS A 328 2.60 11.63 -2.59
CA LYS A 328 2.93 10.64 -1.53
C LYS A 328 3.57 11.27 -0.29
N ASP A 329 3.45 12.60 -0.13
CA ASP A 329 4.01 13.36 0.99
C ASP A 329 5.53 13.15 1.21
N ASP A 330 6.28 12.85 0.15
CA ASP A 330 7.74 12.81 0.20
C ASP A 330 8.27 14.24 0.41
N PRO A 331 9.09 14.51 1.44
CA PRO A 331 9.56 15.87 1.71
C PRO A 331 10.46 16.43 0.59
N LEU A 332 11.11 15.59 -0.22
CA LEU A 332 12.12 15.99 -1.22
C LEU A 332 11.93 15.27 -2.57
N PRO A 333 10.80 15.46 -3.27
CA PRO A 333 10.44 14.66 -4.44
C PRO A 333 11.25 15.00 -5.70
N LEU A 334 11.94 16.15 -5.73
CA LEU A 334 12.72 16.61 -6.87
C LEU A 334 14.21 16.33 -6.66
N VAL A 335 14.94 16.16 -7.77
CA VAL A 335 16.40 16.11 -7.85
C VAL A 335 16.85 17.29 -8.68
N ASP A 336 17.73 18.12 -8.13
CA ASP A 336 18.36 19.21 -8.86
C ASP A 336 19.44 18.66 -9.80
N GLY A 337 19.28 18.87 -11.11
CA GLY A 337 20.17 18.35 -12.14
C GLY A 337 21.60 18.90 -12.06
N ALA A 338 21.83 20.07 -11.45
CA ALA A 338 23.16 20.69 -11.38
C ALA A 338 24.05 20.08 -10.29
N ASN A 339 23.50 19.84 -9.11
CA ASN A 339 24.22 19.32 -7.94
C ASN A 339 23.83 17.88 -7.57
N LYS A 340 22.86 17.30 -8.29
CA LYS A 340 22.29 15.95 -8.11
C LYS A 340 21.78 15.69 -6.69
N LYS A 341 21.33 16.74 -5.99
CA LYS A 341 20.76 16.64 -4.64
C LYS A 341 19.23 16.62 -4.68
N ARG A 342 18.62 15.91 -3.74
CA ARG A 342 17.17 15.93 -3.55
C ARG A 342 16.75 17.25 -2.90
N VAL A 343 15.68 17.85 -3.40
CA VAL A 343 15.17 19.18 -2.99
C VAL A 343 13.65 19.17 -2.84
N SER A 344 13.14 20.09 -2.01
CA SER A 344 11.70 20.32 -1.86
C SER A 344 11.16 21.09 -3.08
N VAL A 345 9.88 20.87 -3.39
CA VAL A 345 9.10 21.66 -4.36
C VAL A 345 9.10 23.16 -4.02
N ASP A 346 9.35 23.53 -2.77
CA ASP A 346 9.38 24.93 -2.32
C ASP A 346 10.44 25.80 -3.04
N VAL A 347 11.45 25.20 -3.68
CA VAL A 347 12.44 25.93 -4.50
C VAL A 347 11.79 26.62 -5.72
N LEU A 348 10.64 26.11 -6.18
CA LEU A 348 9.90 26.61 -7.34
C LEU A 348 8.88 27.70 -7.00
N ARG A 349 8.78 28.10 -5.72
CA ARG A 349 7.75 29.02 -5.23
C ARG A 349 7.82 30.37 -5.94
N LYS A 350 6.67 30.82 -6.49
CA LYS A 350 6.51 32.11 -7.19
C LYS A 350 7.45 32.29 -8.39
N ARG A 351 7.92 31.19 -9.00
CA ARG A 351 8.68 31.20 -10.24
C ARG A 351 7.79 30.76 -11.40
N ASN A 352 8.12 31.19 -12.62
CA ASN A 352 7.58 30.52 -13.80
C ASN A 352 8.17 29.11 -13.87
N VAL A 353 7.32 28.10 -14.02
CA VAL A 353 7.74 26.70 -14.06
C VAL A 353 7.36 26.12 -15.40
N LEU A 354 8.36 25.64 -16.14
CA LEU A 354 8.16 24.87 -17.35
C LEU A 354 8.20 23.39 -16.96
N LEU A 355 7.12 22.67 -17.24
CA LEU A 355 7.03 21.23 -17.01
C LEU A 355 7.32 20.53 -18.34
N LEU A 356 8.51 19.94 -18.46
CA LEU A 356 8.82 19.02 -19.55
C LEU A 356 8.17 17.68 -19.23
N ILE A 357 7.20 17.28 -20.03
CA ILE A 357 6.42 16.05 -19.85
C ILE A 357 6.73 15.14 -21.02
N SER A 358 7.30 13.98 -20.75
CA SER A 358 7.66 13.02 -21.77
C SER A 358 7.63 11.59 -21.24
N ASP A 359 7.57 10.64 -22.16
CA ASP A 359 7.99 9.26 -21.89
C ASP A 359 9.53 9.20 -21.79
N LEU A 360 10.10 8.01 -21.67
CA LEU A 360 11.55 7.81 -21.66
C LEU A 360 12.18 7.87 -23.07
N ASP A 361 11.36 7.91 -24.12
CA ASP A 361 11.81 7.92 -25.52
C ASP A 361 11.93 9.35 -26.08
N ILE A 362 12.45 10.27 -25.26
CA ILE A 362 12.76 11.64 -25.69
C ILE A 362 13.98 11.67 -26.62
N LEU A 363 13.91 12.42 -27.72
CA LEU A 363 15.03 12.52 -28.64
C LEU A 363 16.17 13.31 -27.99
N GLN A 364 17.40 12.80 -28.13
CA GLN A 364 18.57 13.45 -27.54
C GLN A 364 18.79 14.87 -28.08
N ASP A 365 18.47 15.10 -29.35
CA ASP A 365 18.57 16.42 -29.99
C ASP A 365 17.61 17.42 -29.35
N GLU A 366 16.38 17.00 -29.00
CA GLU A 366 15.40 17.84 -28.30
C GLU A 366 15.89 18.22 -26.90
N VAL A 367 16.48 17.27 -26.17
CA VAL A 367 17.07 17.52 -24.84
C VAL A 367 18.21 18.55 -24.95
N VAL A 368 19.08 18.42 -25.96
CA VAL A 368 20.21 19.33 -26.18
C VAL A 368 19.72 20.74 -26.53
N ILE A 369 18.73 20.87 -27.41
CA ILE A 369 18.15 22.18 -27.78
C ILE A 369 17.54 22.85 -26.55
N LEU A 370 16.70 22.13 -25.79
CA LEU A 370 16.09 22.65 -24.56
C LEU A 370 17.15 23.04 -23.53
N GLN A 371 18.24 22.26 -23.42
CA GLN A 371 19.34 22.55 -22.52
C GLN A 371 20.08 23.83 -22.91
N GLN A 372 20.34 24.05 -24.20
CA GLN A 372 20.96 25.27 -24.69
C GLN A 372 20.12 26.50 -24.36
N ILE A 373 18.81 26.45 -24.65
CA ILE A 373 17.86 27.54 -24.34
C ILE A 373 17.85 27.83 -22.83
N TYR A 374 17.78 26.78 -22.01
CA TYR A 374 17.75 26.90 -20.56
C TYR A 374 19.05 27.42 -19.94
N GLU A 375 20.21 27.04 -20.49
CA GLU A 375 21.50 27.57 -20.02
C GLU A 375 21.71 29.03 -20.45
N GLU A 376 21.28 29.39 -21.67
CA GLU A 376 21.36 30.76 -22.16
C GLU A 376 20.55 31.72 -21.28
N SER A 377 19.32 31.33 -20.89
CA SER A 377 18.48 32.16 -20.02
C SER A 377 19.14 32.42 -18.66
N ARG A 378 19.83 31.41 -18.10
CA ARG A 378 20.59 31.54 -16.85
C ARG A 378 21.83 32.43 -16.99
N ARG A 379 22.49 32.44 -18.16
CA ARG A 379 23.66 33.31 -18.42
C ARG A 379 23.26 34.78 -18.65
N GLN A 380 22.11 35.01 -19.27
CA GLN A 380 21.59 36.36 -19.53
C GLN A 380 21.02 37.02 -18.26
N SER A 381 20.69 36.24 -17.23
CA SER A 381 20.20 36.68 -15.92
C SER A 381 21.31 37.28 -15.03
N ASN A 382 21.93 38.38 -15.46
CA ASN A 382 22.95 39.07 -14.68
C ASN A 382 22.33 40.04 -13.65
N SER A 383 22.35 39.59 -12.39
CA SER A 383 22.58 40.35 -11.15
C SER A 383 21.45 41.08 -10.40
N LEU A 384 20.22 41.25 -10.90
CA LEU A 384 19.13 41.82 -10.07
C LEU A 384 17.76 41.13 -10.21
N ASP A 385 17.45 40.49 -11.33
CA ASP A 385 16.25 39.69 -11.52
C ASP A 385 16.54 38.19 -11.33
N GLN A 386 15.67 37.50 -10.60
CA GLN A 386 15.71 36.06 -10.43
C GLN A 386 15.59 35.39 -11.81
N ASN A 387 16.22 34.22 -12.00
CA ASN A 387 16.10 33.41 -13.23
C ASN A 387 14.65 33.46 -13.76
N PRO A 388 14.43 33.72 -15.06
CA PRO A 388 13.10 34.04 -15.57
C PRO A 388 12.11 32.87 -15.40
N TYR A 389 12.62 31.63 -15.42
CA TYR A 389 11.86 30.41 -15.21
C TYR A 389 12.75 29.25 -14.76
N GLU A 390 12.13 28.22 -14.18
CA GLU A 390 12.75 26.93 -13.85
C GLU A 390 12.13 25.83 -14.69
N LEU A 391 12.94 24.88 -15.17
CA LEU A 391 12.47 23.72 -15.93
C LEU A 391 12.42 22.48 -15.00
N VAL A 392 11.35 21.70 -15.12
CA VAL A 392 11.13 20.48 -14.32
C VAL A 392 10.73 19.35 -15.26
N TRP A 393 11.46 18.24 -15.25
CA TRP A 393 11.11 17.04 -16.01
C TRP A 393 10.21 16.11 -15.21
N LEU A 394 9.06 15.77 -15.81
CA LEU A 394 8.07 14.82 -15.32
C LEU A 394 8.05 13.60 -16.25
N PRO A 395 8.71 12.48 -15.86
CA PRO A 395 8.70 11.25 -16.63
C PRO A 395 7.34 10.56 -16.51
N VAL A 396 6.48 10.74 -17.50
CA VAL A 396 5.16 10.11 -17.54
C VAL A 396 5.34 8.69 -18.07
N LEU A 397 5.02 7.70 -17.26
CA LEU A 397 5.10 6.29 -17.64
C LEU A 397 3.80 5.60 -17.31
N ASP A 398 3.33 4.74 -18.20
CA ASP A 398 2.23 3.84 -17.89
C ASP A 398 2.68 2.84 -16.81
N LEU A 399 2.28 3.12 -15.56
CA LEU A 399 2.61 2.32 -14.39
C LEU A 399 1.89 0.96 -14.36
N SER A 400 0.99 0.67 -15.31
CA SER A 400 0.41 -0.67 -15.47
C SER A 400 1.45 -1.72 -15.89
N VAL A 401 2.59 -1.27 -16.42
CA VAL A 401 3.73 -2.12 -16.79
C VAL A 401 4.84 -1.92 -15.77
N SER A 402 5.29 -3.01 -15.12
CA SER A 402 6.43 -2.96 -14.20
C SER A 402 7.64 -2.31 -14.88
N LEU A 403 8.25 -1.31 -14.23
CA LEU A 403 9.44 -0.63 -14.75
C LEU A 403 10.57 -1.65 -14.91
N SER A 404 10.89 -1.98 -16.15
CA SER A 404 11.97 -2.93 -16.44
C SER A 404 13.32 -2.32 -16.04
N LYS A 405 14.29 -3.17 -15.70
CA LYS A 405 15.67 -2.73 -15.44
C LYS A 405 16.27 -1.90 -16.60
N ILE A 406 15.80 -2.13 -17.82
CA ILE A 406 16.21 -1.38 -19.01
C ILE A 406 15.64 0.05 -18.96
N LYS A 407 14.34 0.20 -18.72
CA LYS A 407 13.69 1.51 -18.58
C LYS A 407 14.29 2.31 -17.42
N GLN A 408 14.67 1.64 -16.33
CA GLN A 408 15.37 2.27 -15.21
C GLN A 408 16.71 2.87 -15.64
N ARG A 409 17.54 2.11 -16.37
CA ARG A 409 18.83 2.62 -16.86
C ARG A 409 18.66 3.78 -17.84
N ILE A 410 17.64 3.75 -18.68
CA ILE A 410 17.33 4.86 -19.59
C ILE A 410 16.97 6.11 -18.79
N PHE A 411 16.12 5.99 -17.77
CA PHE A 411 15.77 7.07 -16.86
C PHE A 411 17.01 7.65 -16.14
N GLU A 412 17.89 6.79 -15.63
CA GLU A 412 19.14 7.21 -14.97
C GLU A 412 20.07 7.95 -15.94
N ASN A 413 20.21 7.47 -17.18
CA ASN A 413 21.03 8.12 -18.21
C ASN A 413 20.49 9.50 -18.60
N LEU A 414 19.17 9.62 -18.83
CA LEU A 414 18.53 10.91 -19.13
C LEU A 414 18.66 11.88 -17.96
N THR A 415 18.44 11.41 -16.72
CA THR A 415 18.58 12.24 -15.53
C THR A 415 20.02 12.71 -15.32
N ALA A 416 21.01 11.90 -15.74
CA ALA A 416 22.42 12.27 -15.65
C ALA A 416 22.76 13.44 -16.59
N THR A 417 22.21 13.47 -17.81
CA THR A 417 22.48 14.51 -18.81
C THR A 417 21.73 15.82 -18.54
N MET A 418 20.56 15.77 -17.90
CA MET A 418 19.74 16.95 -17.62
C MET A 418 20.34 17.85 -16.53
N THR A 419 20.30 19.17 -16.76
CA THR A 419 20.82 20.23 -15.85
C THR A 419 19.72 21.00 -15.11
N TRP A 420 18.46 20.61 -15.31
CA TRP A 420 17.26 21.16 -14.68
C TRP A 420 16.71 20.23 -13.58
N PHE A 421 15.59 20.59 -12.95
CA PHE A 421 14.99 19.73 -11.92
C PHE A 421 14.32 18.51 -12.54
N THR A 422 14.42 17.37 -11.87
CA THR A 422 13.82 16.10 -12.32
C THR A 422 13.06 15.46 -11.18
N LEU A 423 11.93 14.83 -11.45
CA LEU A 423 11.25 14.00 -10.44
C LEU A 423 12.14 12.82 -10.03
N GLY A 424 12.35 12.61 -8.73
CA GLY A 424 13.32 11.63 -8.22
C GLY A 424 13.06 10.18 -8.66
N HIS A 425 11.81 9.81 -8.90
CA HIS A 425 11.46 8.53 -9.51
C HIS A 425 10.09 8.60 -10.20
N PRO A 426 9.88 7.95 -11.37
CA PRO A 426 8.60 7.98 -12.08
C PRO A 426 7.40 7.47 -11.26
N SER A 427 7.62 6.54 -10.32
CA SER A 427 6.56 6.01 -9.43
C SER A 427 6.03 7.01 -8.39
N LEU A 428 6.62 8.21 -8.30
CA LEU A 428 6.09 9.30 -7.50
C LEU A 428 4.89 9.97 -8.17
N LEU A 429 4.73 9.86 -9.50
CA LEU A 429 3.52 10.36 -10.17
C LEU A 429 2.33 9.45 -9.83
N ASN A 430 1.27 10.05 -9.31
CA ASN A 430 0.01 9.36 -9.04
C ASN A 430 -0.75 9.09 -10.35
N ARG A 431 -1.49 7.98 -10.40
CA ARG A 431 -2.43 7.66 -11.48
C ARG A 431 -3.37 8.82 -11.82
N ALA A 432 -3.82 9.58 -10.81
CA ALA A 432 -4.67 10.77 -11.02
C ALA A 432 -3.95 11.86 -11.83
N VAL A 433 -2.67 12.11 -11.52
CA VAL A 433 -1.82 13.05 -12.26
C VAL A 433 -1.61 12.58 -13.69
N PHE A 434 -1.33 11.29 -13.88
CA PHE A 434 -1.21 10.71 -15.23
C PHE A 434 -2.47 10.94 -16.07
N LYS A 435 -3.65 10.64 -15.51
CA LYS A 435 -4.93 10.88 -16.20
C LYS A 435 -5.14 12.37 -16.51
N PHE A 436 -4.83 13.24 -15.56
CA PHE A 436 -4.93 14.70 -15.73
C PHE A 436 -4.05 15.21 -16.88
N ILE A 437 -2.77 14.82 -16.91
CA ILE A 437 -1.83 15.19 -17.97
C ILE A 437 -2.33 14.72 -19.35
N LYS A 438 -2.87 13.50 -19.41
CA LYS A 438 -3.37 12.95 -20.67
C LYS A 438 -4.62 13.67 -21.17
N GLU A 439 -5.61 13.90 -20.30
CA GLU A 439 -6.91 14.42 -20.69
C GLU A 439 -6.94 15.96 -20.80
N GLU A 440 -6.31 16.68 -19.86
CA GLU A 440 -6.37 18.14 -19.80
C GLU A 440 -5.24 18.81 -20.60
N TRP A 441 -4.06 18.17 -20.68
CA TRP A 441 -2.91 18.70 -21.42
C TRP A 441 -2.64 17.98 -22.75
N GLY A 442 -3.43 16.95 -23.09
CA GLY A 442 -3.37 16.28 -24.39
C GLY A 442 -2.08 15.50 -24.65
N PHE A 443 -1.45 14.96 -23.61
CA PHE A 443 -0.21 14.19 -23.77
C PHE A 443 -0.46 12.85 -24.48
N GLU A 444 0.09 12.70 -25.69
CA GLU A 444 0.02 11.51 -26.54
C GLU A 444 1.43 10.96 -26.85
N GLN A 445 2.25 10.70 -25.81
CA GLN A 445 3.61 10.13 -25.87
C GLN A 445 4.72 11.05 -26.42
N LYS A 446 4.36 12.07 -27.22
CA LYS A 446 5.33 13.10 -27.66
C LYS A 446 5.66 14.07 -26.52
N PRO A 447 6.92 14.49 -26.37
CA PRO A 447 7.29 15.44 -25.34
C PRO A 447 6.53 16.76 -25.53
N ILE A 448 5.99 17.28 -24.43
CA ILE A 448 5.32 18.59 -24.38
C ILE A 448 5.97 19.43 -23.27
N VAL A 449 5.91 20.75 -23.42
CA VAL A 449 6.36 21.69 -22.38
C VAL A 449 5.17 22.52 -21.91
N VAL A 450 4.63 22.20 -20.73
CA VAL A 450 3.52 22.97 -20.14
C VAL A 450 4.10 24.12 -19.33
N VAL A 451 3.62 25.34 -19.55
CA VAL A 451 4.11 26.55 -18.88
C VAL A 451 3.17 26.98 -17.77
N LEU A 452 3.70 27.11 -16.56
CA LEU A 452 2.99 27.60 -15.38
C LEU A 452 3.53 28.98 -14.97
N ASP A 453 2.62 29.92 -14.71
CA ASP A 453 2.98 31.23 -14.13
C ASP A 453 3.30 31.12 -12.62
N PRO A 454 3.78 32.21 -11.96
CA PRO A 454 4.08 32.20 -10.52
C PRO A 454 2.90 31.85 -9.61
N GLN A 455 1.67 31.97 -10.11
CA GLN A 455 0.43 31.60 -9.44
C GLN A 455 0.00 30.16 -9.76
N GLY A 456 0.71 29.44 -10.63
CA GLY A 456 0.41 28.05 -10.98
C GLY A 456 -0.67 27.90 -12.05
N ARG A 457 -1.02 28.96 -12.78
CA ARG A 457 -1.95 28.88 -13.92
C ARG A 457 -1.20 28.46 -15.17
N VAL A 458 -1.86 27.67 -16.01
CA VAL A 458 -1.33 27.26 -17.32
C VAL A 458 -1.41 28.44 -18.29
N THR A 459 -0.26 28.94 -18.73
CA THR A 459 -0.17 30.03 -19.73
C THR A 459 -0.03 29.51 -21.16
N CYS A 460 0.55 28.32 -21.31
CA CYS A 460 0.62 27.58 -22.56
C CYS A 460 0.67 26.09 -22.26
N SER A 461 -0.23 25.32 -22.88
CA SER A 461 -0.30 23.86 -22.70
C SER A 461 0.80 23.11 -23.45
N ASN A 462 1.41 23.72 -24.47
CA ASN A 462 2.58 23.15 -25.11
C ASN A 462 3.46 24.22 -25.77
N ALA A 463 4.52 24.63 -25.08
CA ALA A 463 5.47 25.63 -25.54
C ALA A 463 6.67 25.04 -26.30
N ILE A 464 6.73 23.72 -26.54
CA ILE A 464 7.93 23.08 -27.08
C ILE A 464 8.35 23.68 -28.43
N HIS A 465 7.41 23.87 -29.35
CA HIS A 465 7.67 24.46 -30.67
C HIS A 465 8.05 25.94 -30.56
N MET A 466 7.34 26.69 -29.72
CA MET A 466 7.65 28.09 -29.48
C MET A 466 9.06 28.28 -28.91
N MET A 467 9.51 27.39 -28.02
CA MET A 467 10.87 27.38 -27.53
C MET A 467 11.87 27.01 -28.63
N SER A 468 11.58 26.00 -29.45
CA SER A 468 12.48 25.60 -30.54
C SER A 468 12.68 26.69 -31.59
N ILE A 469 11.64 27.47 -31.88
CA ILE A 469 11.67 28.49 -32.93
C ILE A 469 12.31 29.79 -32.44
N TRP A 470 11.85 30.33 -31.31
CA TRP A 470 12.26 31.67 -30.83
C TRP A 470 13.18 31.65 -29.60
N GLY A 471 13.48 30.47 -29.05
CA GLY A 471 14.30 30.34 -27.85
C GLY A 471 13.78 31.22 -26.70
N ASN A 472 14.68 31.97 -26.08
CA ASN A 472 14.36 32.85 -24.95
C ASN A 472 13.57 34.11 -25.33
N LEU A 473 13.48 34.47 -26.62
CA LEU A 473 12.70 35.64 -27.09
C LEU A 473 11.19 35.44 -26.90
N ALA A 474 10.76 34.18 -26.82
CA ALA A 474 9.37 33.80 -26.58
C ALA A 474 8.93 33.91 -25.12
N PHE A 475 9.83 34.16 -24.16
CA PHE A 475 9.44 34.39 -22.77
C PHE A 475 8.41 35.54 -22.67
N PRO A 476 7.31 35.42 -21.89
CA PRO A 476 6.99 34.39 -20.88
C PRO A 476 6.27 33.13 -21.40
N PHE A 477 6.46 32.77 -22.66
CA PHE A 477 5.91 31.57 -23.29
C PHE A 477 4.38 31.49 -23.18
N THR A 478 3.70 32.61 -23.45
CA THR A 478 2.24 32.70 -23.49
C THR A 478 1.74 32.62 -24.92
N ILE A 479 0.51 32.13 -25.11
CA ILE A 479 -0.14 32.11 -26.44
C ILE A 479 -0.18 33.52 -27.05
N ALA A 480 -0.47 34.55 -26.25
CA ALA A 480 -0.48 35.94 -26.73
C ALA A 480 0.90 36.44 -27.19
N LYS A 481 1.98 35.96 -26.57
CA LYS A 481 3.35 36.28 -26.98
C LYS A 481 3.73 35.56 -28.26
N GLU A 482 3.32 34.30 -28.42
CA GLU A 482 3.48 33.54 -29.65
C GLU A 482 2.78 34.23 -30.83
N ASP A 483 1.51 34.63 -30.66
CA ASP A 483 0.75 35.38 -31.68
C ASP A 483 1.43 36.70 -32.05
N ALA A 484 2.03 37.39 -31.07
CA ALA A 484 2.74 38.64 -31.31
C ALA A 484 4.05 38.42 -32.09
N LEU A 485 4.78 37.34 -31.81
CA LEU A 485 5.99 36.97 -32.54
C LEU A 485 5.65 36.61 -33.99
N TRP A 486 4.62 35.80 -34.21
CA TRP A 486 4.15 35.49 -35.56
C TRP A 486 3.71 36.73 -36.36
N LYS A 487 3.09 37.72 -35.71
CA LYS A 487 2.69 38.97 -36.36
C LYS A 487 3.87 39.89 -36.66
N ALA A 488 4.94 39.82 -35.87
CA ALA A 488 6.15 40.59 -36.08
C ALA A 488 7.06 39.96 -37.14
N GLU A 489 6.96 38.65 -37.34
CA GLU A 489 7.74 37.91 -38.32
C GLU A 489 7.24 38.20 -39.75
N THR A 490 8.03 38.95 -40.51
CA THR A 490 7.88 38.97 -41.97
C THR A 490 8.53 37.70 -42.48
N LEU A 491 7.75 36.73 -42.99
CA LEU A 491 8.21 35.46 -43.57
C LEU A 491 9.34 35.66 -44.61
N THR A 492 10.57 35.83 -44.16
CA THR A 492 11.77 35.83 -44.99
C THR A 492 12.19 34.38 -45.17
N LEU A 493 12.69 34.05 -46.37
CA LEU A 493 13.19 32.70 -46.67
C LEU A 493 14.26 32.24 -45.66
N ASP A 494 14.94 33.19 -45.02
CA ASP A 494 15.91 32.96 -43.96
C ASP A 494 15.30 32.24 -42.75
N PHE A 495 14.09 32.59 -42.31
CA PHE A 495 13.42 31.93 -41.16
C PHE A 495 13.05 30.46 -41.42
N LEU A 496 12.78 30.10 -42.67
CA LEU A 496 12.47 28.72 -43.09
C LEU A 496 13.72 27.85 -43.29
N VAL A 497 14.89 28.49 -43.47
CA VAL A 497 16.14 27.84 -43.87
C VAL A 497 17.18 27.88 -42.74
N ASP A 498 17.00 28.75 -41.74
CA ASP A 498 17.93 28.85 -40.61
C ASP A 498 18.03 27.51 -39.87
N GLY A 499 19.20 26.90 -39.93
CA GLY A 499 19.51 25.62 -39.29
C GLY A 499 19.37 24.35 -40.16
N ILE A 500 18.84 24.40 -41.39
CA ILE A 500 18.75 23.19 -42.25
C ILE A 500 20.09 22.90 -42.95
N ASP A 501 20.72 23.92 -43.55
CA ASP A 501 22.05 23.81 -44.17
C ASP A 501 22.63 25.22 -44.47
N PRO A 502 23.83 25.58 -43.99
CA PRO A 502 24.49 26.84 -44.33
C PRO A 502 24.75 27.02 -45.84
N VAL A 503 24.70 25.94 -46.62
CA VAL A 503 24.76 25.98 -48.08
C VAL A 503 23.49 26.61 -48.64
N ILE A 504 22.28 26.30 -48.15
CA ILE A 504 21.04 26.85 -48.72
C ILE A 504 20.96 28.36 -48.52
N LEU A 505 21.38 28.88 -47.35
CA LEU A 505 21.51 30.32 -47.10
C LEU A 505 22.49 31.00 -48.08
N LYS A 506 23.61 30.34 -48.41
CA LYS A 506 24.54 30.81 -49.43
C LYS A 506 23.91 30.90 -50.82
N TRP A 507 23.05 29.96 -51.19
CA TRP A 507 22.39 29.94 -52.50
C TRP A 507 21.33 31.03 -52.61
N VAL A 508 20.59 31.31 -51.53
CA VAL A 508 19.66 32.44 -51.45
C VAL A 508 20.41 33.76 -51.63
N CYS A 509 21.53 33.94 -50.92
CA CYS A 509 22.38 35.12 -51.05
C CYS A 509 22.97 35.28 -52.47
N LEU A 510 23.42 34.18 -53.10
CA LEU A 510 23.91 34.17 -54.48
C LEU A 510 22.80 34.51 -55.50
N LEU A 511 21.57 34.02 -55.31
CA LEU A 511 20.42 34.32 -56.16
C LEU A 511 19.99 35.80 -56.05
N SER A 512 20.07 36.41 -54.86
CA SER A 512 19.87 37.85 -54.67
C SER A 512 20.91 38.69 -55.42
N PHE A 513 22.18 38.26 -55.41
CA PHE A 513 23.26 38.89 -56.18
C PHE A 513 23.06 38.77 -57.70
N PHE A 514 22.58 37.63 -58.20
CA PHE A 514 22.28 37.43 -59.63
C PHE A 514 21.04 38.22 -60.11
N CYS A 515 20.04 38.44 -59.25
CA CYS A 515 18.91 39.33 -59.58
C CYS A 515 19.29 40.81 -59.57
N GLY A 516 20.19 41.24 -58.68
CA GLY A 516 20.70 42.62 -58.65
C GLY A 516 21.52 43.00 -59.90
N PHE A 517 22.30 42.06 -60.45
CA PHE A 517 23.08 42.31 -61.68
C PHE A 517 22.25 42.30 -62.96
N ARG A 518 21.04 41.71 -62.96
CA ARG A 518 20.15 41.72 -64.14
C ARG A 518 19.29 42.97 -64.26
N LEU A 519 19.24 43.82 -63.22
CA LEU A 519 18.54 45.11 -63.22
C LEU A 519 19.44 46.33 -63.49
N ILE A 520 20.77 46.14 -63.57
CA ILE A 520 21.74 47.20 -63.93
C ILE A 520 22.26 47.05 -65.37
N SER A 521 21.80 46.05 -66.12
CA SER A 521 22.24 45.80 -67.51
C SER A 521 21.09 45.54 -68.49
N LEU A 522 19.94 46.20 -68.29
CA LEU A 522 18.88 46.36 -69.29
C LEU A 522 18.54 47.83 -69.48
#